data_AF-A0A2U8W5K8-F1
#
_entry.id   AF-A0A2U8W5K8-F1
#
_cell.length_a   1.000
_cell.length_b   1.000
_cell.length_c   1.000
_cell.angle_alpha   90.00
_cell.angle_beta   90.00
_cell.angle_gamma   90.00
#
_symmetry.space_group_name_H-M   'P 1'
#
loop_
_entity.id
_entity.type
_entity.pdbx_description
1 polymer ?
#
loop_
_entity_poly.entity_id
_entity_poly.type
_entity_poly.pdbx_seq_one_letter_code
_entity_poly.pdbx_strand_id
1 'polypeptide(L)'
;MSKDYEWELLRRIAAALELSPALFFAERPLADSDGNVVPLEAARREHAPEHKRLLDSLRLHKAFEAIEDEEGRLEALRAVEAISRRQAEGRGGSVPDSRAAAMPERD
;
A
#
# COMPACT_ATOMS: atom_id res chain seq x y z
N MET A 1 -8.45 2.79 -22.46
CA MET A 1 -9.28 2.45 -21.27
C MET A 1 -10.36 3.50 -21.09
N SER A 2 -11.58 3.08 -20.74
CA SER A 2 -12.64 4.02 -20.32
C SER A 2 -12.36 4.51 -18.89
N LYS A 3 -12.76 5.75 -18.57
CA LYS A 3 -12.70 6.27 -17.19
C LYS A 3 -13.47 5.37 -16.22
N ASP A 4 -14.59 4.80 -16.63
CA ASP A 4 -15.41 3.91 -15.79
C ASP A 4 -14.65 2.64 -15.36
N TYR A 5 -13.81 2.10 -16.24
CA TYR A 5 -12.95 0.96 -15.94
C TYR A 5 -11.88 1.33 -14.91
N GLU A 6 -11.24 2.49 -15.06
CA GLU A 6 -10.23 2.95 -14.10
C GLU A 6 -10.83 3.18 -12.71
N TRP A 7 -12.06 3.70 -12.66
CA TRP A 7 -12.79 3.89 -11.42
C TRP A 7 -13.15 2.56 -10.73
N GLU A 8 -13.63 1.59 -11.49
CA GLU A 8 -13.92 0.26 -10.98
C GLU A 8 -12.64 -0.44 -10.48
N LEU A 9 -11.55 -0.30 -11.23
CA LEU A 9 -10.24 -0.83 -10.85
C LEU A 9 -9.72 -0.21 -9.55
N LEU A 10 -9.84 1.12 -9.40
CA LEU A 10 -9.48 1.81 -8.16
C LEU A 10 -10.26 1.29 -6.96
N ARG A 11 -11.57 1.03 -7.11
CA ARG A 11 -12.39 0.46 -6.02
C ARG A 11 -11.91 -0.94 -5.63
N ARG A 12 -11.56 -1.78 -6.60
CA ARG A 12 -11.03 -3.14 -6.34
C ARG A 12 -9.67 -3.10 -5.66
N ILE A 13 -8.77 -2.23 -6.11
CA ILE A 13 -7.46 -2.03 -5.48
C ILE A 13 -7.64 -1.51 -4.04
N ALA A 14 -8.54 -0.55 -3.82
CA ALA A 14 -8.82 -0.04 -2.48
C ALA A 14 -9.33 -1.14 -1.55
N ALA A 15 -10.28 -1.96 -2.01
CA ALA A 15 -10.78 -3.09 -1.24
C ALA A 15 -9.68 -4.11 -0.91
N ALA A 16 -8.79 -4.42 -1.86
CA ALA A 16 -7.68 -5.36 -1.66
C ALA A 16 -6.62 -4.84 -0.67
N LEU A 17 -6.51 -3.52 -0.50
CA LEU A 17 -5.58 -2.87 0.42
C LEU A 17 -6.22 -2.48 1.76
N GLU A 18 -7.50 -2.82 1.97
CA GLU A 18 -8.31 -2.37 3.12
C GLU A 18 -8.34 -0.83 3.25
N LEU A 19 -8.29 -0.13 2.12
CA LEU A 19 -8.34 1.32 2.04
C LEU A 19 -9.73 1.80 1.63
N SER A 20 -10.12 2.98 2.14
CA SER A 20 -11.38 3.60 1.73
C SER A 20 -11.25 4.21 0.33
N PRO A 21 -12.04 3.76 -0.67
CA PRO A 21 -12.03 4.38 -1.99
C PRO A 21 -12.52 5.84 -1.94
N ALA A 22 -13.32 6.22 -0.93
CA ALA A 22 -13.84 7.57 -0.78
C ALA A 22 -12.74 8.64 -0.65
N LEU A 23 -11.55 8.26 -0.17
CA LEU A 23 -10.36 9.10 -0.13
C LEU A 23 -9.90 9.57 -1.51
N PHE A 24 -10.22 8.77 -2.54
CA PHE A 24 -9.86 9.01 -3.93
C PHE A 24 -10.95 9.76 -4.71
N PHE A 25 -12.21 9.39 -4.45
CA PHE A 25 -13.36 9.99 -5.13
C PHE A 25 -13.69 11.37 -4.58
N ALA A 26 -13.40 11.64 -3.30
CA ALA A 26 -13.45 12.97 -2.67
C ALA A 26 -14.63 13.85 -3.15
N GLU A 27 -15.83 13.28 -3.23
CA GLU A 27 -17.05 14.01 -3.62
C GLU A 27 -17.79 14.56 -2.39
N ARG A 28 -17.40 14.14 -1.17
CA ARG A 28 -18.01 14.57 0.08
C ARG A 28 -16.98 14.66 1.21
N PRO A 29 -17.18 15.57 2.18
CA PRO A 29 -16.46 15.57 3.44
C PRO A 29 -16.54 14.19 4.12
N LEU A 30 -15.45 13.74 4.71
CA LEU A 30 -15.41 12.48 5.46
C LEU A 30 -15.72 12.76 6.93
N ALA A 31 -16.41 11.83 7.58
CA ALA A 31 -16.53 11.85 9.03
C ALA A 31 -15.28 11.20 9.64
N ASP A 32 -14.70 11.82 10.67
CA ASP A 32 -13.69 11.16 11.49
C ASP A 32 -14.33 10.09 12.40
N SER A 33 -13.50 9.40 13.18
CA SER A 33 -13.92 8.37 14.14
C SER A 33 -14.88 8.90 15.22
N ASP A 34 -14.89 10.21 15.45
CA ASP A 34 -15.73 10.90 16.42
C ASP A 34 -17.03 11.45 15.78
N GLY A 35 -17.23 11.22 14.47
CA GLY A 35 -18.39 11.66 13.71
C GLY A 35 -18.33 13.13 13.29
N ASN A 36 -17.21 13.83 13.50
CA ASN A 36 -17.04 15.19 13.04
C ASN A 36 -16.74 15.22 11.55
N VAL A 37 -17.34 16.18 10.86
CA VAL A 37 -17.12 16.38 9.43
C VAL A 37 -15.74 17.02 9.22
N VAL A 38 -14.79 16.24 8.72
CA VAL A 38 -13.45 16.71 8.39
C VAL A 38 -13.47 17.38 7.01
N PRO A 39 -12.97 18.63 6.89
CA PRO A 39 -12.80 19.28 5.60
C PRO A 39 -11.96 18.39 4.66
N LEU A 40 -12.41 18.26 3.41
CA LEU A 40 -11.82 17.36 2.42
C LEU A 40 -10.30 17.55 2.25
N GLU A 41 -9.83 18.81 2.33
CA GLU A 41 -8.40 19.15 2.26
C GLU A 41 -7.59 18.66 3.48
N ALA A 42 -8.18 18.65 4.68
CA ALA A 42 -7.55 18.11 5.87
C ALA A 42 -7.49 16.58 5.81
N ALA A 43 -8.58 15.93 5.42
CA ALA A 43 -8.63 14.49 5.21
C ALA A 43 -7.64 14.03 4.11
N ARG A 44 -7.48 14.79 3.03
CA ARG A 44 -6.49 14.51 1.98
C ARG A 44 -5.05 14.59 2.48
N ARG A 45 -4.74 15.50 3.40
CA ARG A 45 -3.40 15.62 4.00
C ARG A 45 -3.11 14.48 4.97
N GLU A 46 -4.09 14.14 5.80
CA GLU A 46 -3.99 13.03 6.75
C GLU A 46 -3.82 11.69 6.04
N HIS A 47 -4.54 11.48 4.92
CA HIS A 47 -4.50 10.24 4.14
C HIS A 47 -3.60 10.30 2.91
N ALA A 48 -2.66 11.25 2.85
CA ALA A 48 -1.73 11.40 1.73
C ALA A 48 -0.90 10.12 1.45
N PRO A 49 -0.44 9.35 2.45
CA PRO A 49 0.26 8.09 2.24
C PRO A 49 -0.62 7.02 1.58
N GLU A 50 -1.84 6.84 2.05
CA GLU A 50 -2.82 5.88 1.51
C GLU A 50 -3.22 6.25 0.08
N HIS A 51 -3.44 7.54 -0.17
CA HIS A 51 -3.73 8.06 -1.50
C HIS A 51 -2.57 7.78 -2.48
N LYS A 52 -1.32 8.01 -2.06
CA LYS A 52 -0.13 7.66 -2.86
C LYS A 52 -0.06 6.16 -3.13
N ARG A 53 -0.29 5.31 -2.11
CA ARG A 53 -0.26 3.85 -2.26
C ARG A 53 -1.29 3.37 -3.29
N LEU A 54 -2.51 3.89 -3.26
CA LEU A 54 -3.56 3.57 -4.24
C LEU A 54 -3.15 3.94 -5.67
N LEU A 55 -2.60 5.15 -5.87
CA LEU A 55 -2.11 5.60 -7.18
C LEU A 55 -0.97 4.73 -7.70
N ASP A 56 -0.02 4.41 -6.84
CA ASP A 56 1.12 3.58 -7.23
C ASP A 56 0.64 2.16 -7.58
N SER A 57 -0.30 1.59 -6.83
CA SER A 57 -0.94 0.30 -7.18
C SER A 57 -1.70 0.36 -8.51
N LEU A 58 -2.42 1.44 -8.80
CA LEU A 58 -3.09 1.62 -10.10
C LEU A 58 -2.08 1.69 -11.25
N ARG A 59 -0.99 2.45 -11.07
CA ARG A 59 0.08 2.56 -12.07
C ARG A 59 0.75 1.21 -12.33
N LEU A 60 1.03 0.44 -11.27
CA LEU A 60 1.59 -0.90 -11.39
C LEU A 60 0.64 -1.85 -12.13
N HIS A 61 -0.66 -1.79 -11.84
CA HIS A 61 -1.64 -2.61 -12.56
C HIS A 61 -1.68 -2.27 -14.05
N LYS A 62 -1.73 -0.97 -14.40
CA LYS A 62 -1.68 -0.53 -15.80
C LYS A 62 -0.38 -0.93 -16.48
N ALA A 63 0.75 -0.82 -15.79
CA ALA A 63 2.05 -1.25 -16.31
C ALA A 63 2.07 -2.76 -16.57
N PHE A 64 1.46 -3.56 -15.69
CA PHE A 64 1.32 -5.00 -15.86
C PHE A 64 0.43 -5.38 -17.06
N GLU A 65 -0.70 -4.71 -17.23
CA GLU A 65 -1.59 -4.94 -18.38
C GLU A 65 -0.97 -4.48 -19.72
N ALA A 66 -0.06 -3.50 -19.69
CA ALA A 66 0.67 -3.04 -20.87
C ALA A 66 1.74 -4.03 -21.35
N ILE A 67 2.07 -5.06 -20.57
CA ILE A 67 2.94 -6.15 -21.00
C ILE A 67 2.13 -7.04 -21.95
N GLU A 68 2.37 -6.90 -23.25
CA GLU A 68 1.65 -7.65 -24.29
C GLU A 68 1.95 -9.15 -24.21
N ASP A 69 3.21 -9.48 -23.94
CA ASP A 69 3.71 -10.85 -23.84
C ASP A 69 3.23 -11.56 -22.56
N GLU A 70 2.84 -12.83 -22.69
CA GLU A 70 2.38 -13.65 -21.56
C GLU A 70 3.55 -14.08 -20.67
N GLU A 71 4.71 -14.40 -21.27
CA GLU A 71 5.89 -14.81 -20.52
C GLU A 71 6.41 -13.66 -19.65
N GLY A 72 6.48 -12.45 -20.20
CA GLY A 72 6.80 -11.23 -19.47
C GLY A 72 5.82 -10.93 -18.32
N ARG A 73 4.51 -11.20 -18.50
CA ARG A 73 3.53 -11.08 -17.41
C ARG A 73 3.79 -12.09 -16.30
N LEU A 74 4.04 -13.35 -16.64
CA LEU A 74 4.36 -14.38 -15.65
C LEU A 74 5.66 -14.08 -14.89
N GLU A 75 6.69 -13.59 -15.58
CA GLU A 75 7.94 -13.19 -14.95
C GLU A 75 7.73 -12.03 -13.96
N ALA A 76 6.96 -11.00 -14.34
CA ALA A 76 6.61 -9.91 -13.46
C ALA A 76 5.88 -10.41 -12.18
N LEU A 77 4.94 -11.35 -12.31
CA LEU A 77 4.26 -11.95 -11.16
C LEU A 77 5.22 -12.72 -10.25
N ARG A 78 6.13 -13.52 -10.82
CA ARG A 78 7.16 -14.25 -10.06
C ARG A 78 8.10 -13.29 -9.31
N ALA A 79 8.47 -12.17 -9.93
CA ALA A 79 9.31 -11.16 -9.29
C ALA A 79 8.59 -10.52 -8.10
N VAL A 80 7.31 -10.16 -8.25
CA VAL A 80 6.48 -9.62 -7.16
C VAL A 80 6.34 -10.63 -6.02
N GLU A 81 6.09 -11.91 -6.33
CA GLU A 81 6.01 -12.97 -5.32
C GLU A 81 7.34 -13.13 -4.56
N ALA A 82 8.47 -13.13 -5.27
CA ALA A 82 9.80 -13.26 -4.66
C ALA A 82 10.15 -12.08 -3.75
N ILE A 83 9.68 -10.86 -4.07
CA ILE A 83 9.84 -9.68 -3.21
C ILE A 83 8.94 -9.82 -1.98
N SER A 84 7.67 -10.19 -2.18
CA SER A 84 6.70 -10.37 -1.09
C SER A 84 7.16 -11.41 -0.08
N ARG A 85 7.68 -12.55 -0.58
CA ARG A 85 8.23 -13.62 0.26
C ARG A 85 9.42 -13.13 1.11
N ARG A 86 10.38 -12.44 0.49
CA ARG A 86 11.53 -11.85 1.20
C ARG A 86 11.11 -10.84 2.25
N GLN A 87 10.07 -10.04 2.01
CA GLN A 87 9.55 -9.09 3.00
C GLN A 87 8.85 -9.78 4.17
N ALA A 88 8.12 -10.88 3.93
CA ALA A 88 7.50 -11.68 4.97
C ALA A 88 8.57 -12.36 5.85
N GLU A 89 9.62 -12.90 5.24
CA GLU A 89 10.74 -13.56 5.94
C GLU A 89 11.59 -12.54 6.72
N GLY A 90 11.87 -11.36 6.15
CA GLY A 90 12.66 -10.31 6.79
C GLY A 90 11.99 -9.64 8.01
N ARG A 91 10.67 -9.73 8.16
CA ARG A 91 9.94 -9.25 9.35
C ARG A 91 9.92 -10.26 10.51
N GLY A 92 10.34 -11.50 10.29
CA GLY A 92 10.45 -12.53 11.34
C GLY A 92 11.78 -12.53 12.09
N GLY A 93 12.76 -11.70 11.69
CA GLY A 93 14.13 -11.76 12.17
C GLY A 93 14.73 -10.39 12.50
N SER A 94 14.15 -9.65 13.45
CA SER A 94 14.81 -8.48 14.01
C SER A 94 14.31 -8.13 15.42
N VAL A 95 14.63 -8.99 16.39
CA VAL A 95 15.12 -8.54 17.70
C VAL A 95 16.29 -9.46 18.08
N PRO A 96 17.55 -9.12 17.80
CA PRO A 96 18.62 -9.64 18.63
C PRO A 96 18.42 -9.02 20.01
N ASP A 97 18.05 -9.87 20.96
CA ASP A 97 17.97 -9.61 22.39
C ASP A 97 19.31 -9.00 22.84
N SER A 98 19.40 -7.67 22.81
CA SER A 98 20.57 -6.92 23.26
C SER A 98 20.52 -6.73 24.76
N ARG A 99 20.40 -7.85 25.48
CA ARG A 99 20.68 -7.93 26.92
C ARG A 99 21.94 -8.77 27.17
N ALA A 100 22.99 -8.47 26.41
CA ALA A 100 24.34 -8.96 26.64
C ALA A 100 25.34 -7.81 26.52
N ALA A 101 25.26 -6.81 27.40
CA ALA A 101 26.31 -5.81 27.57
C ALA A 101 26.15 -5.00 28.88
N ALA A 102 26.31 -5.67 30.03
CA ALA A 102 26.73 -5.02 31.28
C ALA A 102 27.27 -6.15 32.18
N MET A 103 28.54 -6.25 32.58
CA MET A 103 29.62 -5.27 32.72
C MET A 103 30.97 -5.97 32.57
N PRO A 104 32.07 -5.25 32.28
CA PRO A 104 33.42 -5.78 32.39
C PRO A 104 33.83 -5.95 33.86
N GLU A 105 34.50 -7.05 34.16
CA GLU A 105 35.29 -7.24 35.38
C GLU A 105 36.26 -6.08 35.59
N ARG A 106 36.37 -5.56 36.82
CA ARG A 106 37.60 -4.98 37.35
C ARG A 106 37.72 -5.13 38.86
N ASP A 107 38.84 -5.77 39.22
CA ASP A 107 39.68 -5.76 40.43
C ASP A 107 39.10 -6.11 41.81
#